data_AF-A0A0K1JPA9-F1
#
_entry.id   AF-A0A0K1JPA9-F1
#
_cell.length_a   1.000
_cell.length_b   1.000
_cell.length_c   1.000
_cell.angle_alpha   90.00
_cell.angle_beta   90.00
_cell.angle_gamma   90.00
#
_symmetry.space_group_name_H-M   'P 1'
#
loop_
_entity.id
_entity.type
_entity.pdbx_description
1 polymer ?
#
loop_
_entity_poly.entity_id
_entity_poly.type
_entity_poly.pdbx_seq_one_letter_code
_entity_poly.pdbx_strand_id
1 'polypeptide(L)'
;MLESNPKLMALAHKRFHAVAEEFIAEIEVREGKAFDPIRAKVAITLLAALFAQTLDAYISDERGRALADLYAIALRHAKELLA
;
A
#
# COMPACT_ATOMS: atom_id res chain seq x y z
N MET A 1 20.77 -3.92 6.30
CA MET A 1 20.15 -3.45 7.56
C MET A 1 19.36 -2.16 7.33
N LEU A 2 18.28 -2.23 6.56
CA LEU A 2 17.33 -1.11 6.40
C LEU A 2 16.22 -1.17 7.48
N GLU A 3 15.96 -2.38 7.96
CA GLU A 3 14.87 -2.79 8.86
C GLU A 3 15.15 -2.46 10.34
N SER A 4 16.44 -2.38 10.71
CA SER A 4 16.87 -2.04 12.07
C SER A 4 16.86 -0.53 12.36
N ASN A 5 16.42 0.30 11.41
CA ASN A 5 16.34 1.74 11.59
C ASN A 5 14.87 2.23 11.53
N PRO A 6 14.21 2.39 12.69
CA PRO A 6 12.84 2.88 12.78
C PRO A 6 12.60 4.22 12.04
N LYS A 7 13.65 5.04 11.89
CA LYS A 7 13.55 6.31 11.15
C LYS A 7 13.45 6.10 9.64
N LEU A 8 14.09 5.06 9.10
CA LEU A 8 13.97 4.70 7.67
C LEU A 8 12.58 4.16 7.34
N MET A 9 12.00 3.33 8.22
CA MET A 9 10.62 2.85 8.07
C MET A 9 9.59 3.98 8.22
N ALA A 10 9.74 4.84 9.23
CA ALA A 10 8.88 6.02 9.38
C ALA A 10 8.98 6.97 8.18
N LEU A 11 10.18 7.14 7.61
CA LEU A 11 10.39 7.95 6.41
C LEU A 11 9.73 7.32 5.18
N ALA A 12 9.83 6.00 5.01
CA ALA A 12 9.16 5.27 3.93
C ALA A 12 7.63 5.42 4.03
N HIS A 13 7.07 5.27 5.24
CA HIS A 13 5.63 5.43 5.49
C HIS A 13 5.15 6.87 5.23
N LYS A 14 5.90 7.87 5.71
CA LYS A 14 5.63 9.29 5.45
C LYS A 14 5.69 9.63 3.96
N ARG A 15 6.69 9.08 3.26
CA ARG A 15 6.86 9.29 1.81
C ARG A 15 5.75 8.60 1.02
N PHE A 16 5.27 7.44 1.47
CA PHE A 16 4.13 6.76 0.85
C PHE A 16 2.84 7.58 0.96
N HIS A 17 2.58 8.20 2.13
CA HIS A 17 1.45 9.11 2.31
C HIS A 17 1.56 10.39 1.48
N ALA A 18 2.76 10.94 1.30
CA ALA A 18 2.96 12.12 0.45
C ALA A 18 2.65 11.81 -1.03
N VAL A 19 3.02 10.63 -1.52
CA VAL A 19 2.73 10.20 -2.89
C VAL A 19 1.25 9.81 -3.06
N ALA A 20 0.56 9.44 -1.98
CA ALA A 20 -0.88 9.14 -2.02
C ALA A 20 -1.73 10.30 -2.55
N GLU A 21 -1.36 11.56 -2.26
CA GLU A 21 -2.09 12.72 -2.78
C GLU A 21 -1.94 12.88 -4.29
N GLU A 22 -0.77 12.56 -4.85
CA GLU A 22 -0.52 12.59 -6.30
C GLU A 22 -1.39 11.56 -7.03
N PHE A 23 -1.60 10.39 -6.43
CA PHE A 23 -2.47 9.36 -7.01
C PHE A 23 -3.95 9.74 -7.04
N ILE A 24 -4.42 10.58 -6.13
CA ILE A 24 -5.83 11.01 -6.13
C ILE A 24 -6.14 11.80 -7.41
N ALA A 25 -5.24 12.69 -7.83
CA ALA A 25 -5.40 13.45 -9.06
C ALA A 25 -5.48 12.54 -10.29
N GLU A 26 -4.64 11.50 -10.35
CA GLU A 26 -4.69 10.51 -11.43
C GLU A 26 -5.98 9.68 -11.42
N ILE A 27 -6.51 9.34 -10.25
CA ILE A 27 -7.81 8.65 -10.12
C ILE A 27 -8.95 9.56 -10.59
N GLU A 28 -8.91 10.85 -10.26
CA GLU A 28 -9.89 11.83 -10.73
C GLU A 28 -9.91 11.91 -12.26
N VAL A 29 -8.73 12.02 -12.89
CA VAL A 29 -8.61 12.00 -14.35
C VAL A 29 -9.17 10.72 -14.94
N ARG A 30 -8.89 9.56 -14.33
CA ARG A 30 -9.37 8.25 -14.80
C ARG A 30 -10.88 8.07 -14.66
N GLU A 31 -11.46 8.49 -13.54
CA GLU A 31 -12.86 8.21 -13.20
C GLU A 31 -13.83 9.30 -13.69
N GLY A 32 -13.34 10.52 -13.91
CA GLY A 32 -14.11 11.64 -14.43
C GLY A 32 -15.39 11.87 -13.62
N LYS A 33 -16.56 11.75 -14.26
CA LYS A 33 -17.86 11.98 -13.60
C LYS A 33 -18.18 11.00 -12.47
N ALA A 34 -17.52 9.84 -12.42
CA ALA A 34 -17.73 8.84 -11.38
C ALA A 34 -16.78 9.02 -10.18
N PHE A 35 -15.87 9.98 -10.26
CA PHE A 35 -14.88 10.23 -9.22
C PHE A 35 -15.54 10.61 -7.89
N ASP A 36 -15.06 9.99 -6.82
CA ASP A 36 -15.39 10.34 -5.45
C ASP A 36 -14.08 10.40 -4.63
N PRO A 37 -13.72 11.59 -4.10
CA PRO A 37 -12.47 11.77 -3.37
C PRO A 37 -12.39 10.95 -2.08
N ILE A 38 -13.53 10.63 -1.45
CA ILE A 38 -13.57 9.79 -0.26
C ILE A 38 -13.24 8.35 -0.67
N ARG A 39 -13.88 7.84 -1.73
CA ARG A 39 -13.61 6.48 -2.24
C ARG A 39 -12.16 6.31 -2.69
N ALA A 40 -11.59 7.31 -3.38
CA ALA A 40 -10.19 7.30 -3.78
C ALA A 40 -9.24 7.25 -2.58
N LYS A 41 -9.48 8.09 -1.55
CA LYS A 41 -8.71 8.08 -0.30
C LYS A 41 -8.78 6.75 0.43
N VAL A 42 -9.97 6.14 0.51
CA VAL A 42 -10.16 4.81 1.11
C VAL A 42 -9.33 3.77 0.36
N ALA A 43 -9.42 3.73 -0.98
CA ALA A 43 -8.68 2.79 -1.79
C ALA A 43 -7.16 2.91 -1.62
N ILE A 44 -6.62 4.13 -1.69
CA ILE A 44 -5.18 4.37 -1.56
C ILE A 44 -4.70 4.03 -0.14
N THR A 45 -5.45 4.40 0.89
CA THR A 45 -5.12 4.08 2.29
C THR A 45 -5.07 2.57 2.50
N LEU A 46 -6.03 1.83 1.94
CA LEU A 46 -6.07 0.37 2.02
C LEU A 46 -4.84 -0.24 1.34
N LEU A 47 -4.52 0.18 0.11
CA LEU A 47 -3.34 -0.31 -0.62
C LEU A 47 -2.04 -0.01 0.14
N ALA A 48 -1.91 1.20 0.71
CA ALA A 48 -0.75 1.58 1.53
C ALA A 48 -0.59 0.68 2.77
N ALA A 49 -1.69 0.42 3.48
CA ALA A 49 -1.67 -0.44 4.66
C ALA A 49 -1.29 -1.89 4.31
N LEU A 50 -1.83 -2.43 3.21
CA LEU A 50 -1.46 -3.77 2.72
C LEU A 50 0.01 -3.83 2.33
N PHE A 51 0.54 -2.77 1.72
CA PHE A 51 1.95 -2.71 1.33
C PHE A 51 2.87 -2.67 2.55
N ALA A 52 2.54 -1.86 3.56
CA ALA A 52 3.29 -1.79 4.81
C ALA A 52 3.36 -3.16 5.50
N GLN A 53 2.23 -3.84 5.64
CA GLN A 53 2.18 -5.20 6.21
C GLN A 53 2.98 -6.22 5.38
N THR A 54 2.92 -6.09 4.05
CA THR A 54 3.67 -6.96 3.14
C THR A 54 5.17 -6.75 3.26
N LEU A 55 5.60 -5.49 3.42
CA LEU A 55 7.01 -5.15 3.60
C LEU A 55 7.56 -5.80 4.87
N ASP A 56 6.84 -5.71 5.99
CA ASP A 56 7.22 -6.37 7.25
C ASP A 56 7.31 -7.90 7.09
N ALA A 57 6.38 -8.50 6.35
CA ALA A 57 6.39 -9.93 6.05
C ALA A 57 7.55 -10.34 5.13
N TYR A 58 7.88 -9.51 4.13
CA TYR A 58 8.99 -9.74 3.20
C TYR A 58 10.34 -9.69 3.91
N ILE A 59 10.52 -8.68 4.75
CA ILE A 59 11.69 -8.48 5.62
C ILE A 59 11.96 -9.73 6.48
N SER A 60 10.90 -10.32 7.04
CA SER A 60 10.98 -11.46 7.94
C SER A 60 10.94 -12.82 7.20
N ASP A 61 10.92 -12.83 5.86
CA ASP A 61 10.70 -14.06 5.09
C ASP A 61 12.00 -14.84 4.85
N GLU A 62 12.27 -15.82 5.70
CA GLU A 62 13.41 -16.74 5.57
C GLU A 62 13.39 -17.57 4.27
N ARG A 63 12.23 -17.67 3.62
CA ARG A 63 12.04 -18.41 2.37
C ARG A 63 12.42 -17.61 1.12
N GLY A 64 12.67 -16.30 1.25
CA GLY A 64 13.08 -15.44 0.16
C GLY A 64 12.04 -15.27 -0.95
N ARG A 65 10.74 -15.28 -0.63
CA ARG A 65 9.67 -15.01 -1.61
C ARG A 65 9.79 -13.58 -2.13
N ALA A 66 9.36 -13.35 -3.36
CA ALA A 66 9.35 -12.02 -3.92
C ALA A 66 8.29 -11.14 -3.22
N LEU A 67 8.62 -9.85 -3.03
CA LEU A 67 7.70 -8.86 -2.46
C LEU A 67 6.38 -8.79 -3.23
N ALA A 68 6.43 -8.91 -4.56
CA ALA A 68 5.24 -8.90 -5.42
C ALA A 68 4.28 -10.07 -5.11
N ASP A 69 4.82 -11.27 -4.83
CA ASP A 69 4.00 -12.44 -4.50
C ASP A 69 3.31 -12.26 -3.15
N LEU A 70 4.04 -11.74 -2.17
CA LEU A 70 3.48 -11.43 -0.84
C LEU A 70 2.39 -10.36 -0.93
N TYR A 71 2.59 -9.33 -1.77
CA TYR A 71 1.60 -8.27 -1.94
C TYR A 71 0.33 -8.79 -2.64
N ALA A 72 0.49 -9.65 -3.65
CA ALA A 72 -0.64 -10.32 -4.31
C ALA A 72 -1.44 -11.21 -3.34
N ILE A 73 -0.77 -11.87 -2.38
CA ILE A 73 -1.44 -12.60 -1.29
C ILE A 73 -2.24 -11.64 -0.40
N ALA A 74 -1.65 -10.52 0.04
CA ALA A 74 -2.32 -9.53 0.88
C ALA A 74 -3.56 -8.93 0.21
N LEU A 75 -3.47 -8.59 -1.09
CA LEU A 75 -4.60 -8.09 -1.88
C LEU A 75 -5.75 -9.09 -1.97
N ARG A 76 -5.43 -10.38 -2.16
CA ARG A 76 -6.44 -11.45 -2.19
C ARG A 76 -7.15 -11.58 -0.84
N HIS A 77 -6.41 -11.59 0.26
CA HIS A 77 -7.01 -11.66 1.59
C HIS A 77 -7.88 -10.44 1.91
N ALA A 78 -7.42 -9.24 1.54
CA ALA A 78 -8.24 -8.03 1.69
C ALA A 78 -9.56 -8.14 0.91
N LYS A 79 -9.51 -8.64 -0.33
CA LYS A 79 -10.71 -8.89 -1.12
C LYS A 79 -11.65 -9.90 -0.45
N GLU A 80 -11.12 -11.01 0.07
CA GLU A 80 -11.90 -12.06 0.74
C GLU A 80 -12.57 -11.57 2.03
N LEU A 81 -11.94 -10.63 2.75
CA LEU A 81 -12.46 -10.09 4.00
C LEU A 81 -13.49 -8.95 3.82
N LEU A 82 -13.42 -8.23 2.70
CA LEU A 82 -14.25 -7.05 2.43
C LEU A 82 -15.45 -7.34 1.51
N ALA A 83 -15.55 -8.56 0.96
CA ALA A 83 -16.63 -9.03 0.11
C ALA A 83 -17.68 -9.80 0.92
#